data_AF-A0A3P7KS58-F1
#
_entry.id   AF-A0A3P7KS58-F1
#
_cell.length_a   1.000
_cell.length_b   1.000
_cell.length_c   1.000
_cell.angle_alpha   90.00
_cell.angle_beta   90.00
_cell.angle_gamma   90.00
#
_symmetry.space_group_name_H-M   'P 1'
#
loop_
_entity.id
_entity.type
_entity.pdbx_description
1 polymer ?
#
loop_
_entity_poly.entity_id
_entity_poly.type
_entity_poly.pdbx_seq_one_letter_code
_entity_poly.pdbx_strand_id
1 'polypeptide(L)'
;MNLNAIADPKQHEFRQIVFAIEKSAGMSIAASNLNRIIYSVTKRIKQGSSERQFSLILFDDIDINFVTSTYDPDIFVNQFSEAMLQVINSPRAIDSSRSVEVIFKVPQITILSPTILYLFTSTAAMPFDRYTRSLPRDLQVNLFTVSSSGDFPVAGDLIYHQRASGGRNLPVTPDRVLQVRRAAF
;
A
#
# COMPACT_ATOMS: atom_id res chain seq x y z
N MET A 1 23.95 22.66 -17.54
CA MET A 1 23.48 22.69 -16.14
C MET A 1 21.96 22.59 -16.18
N ASN A 2 21.36 21.47 -15.76
CA ASN A 2 19.92 21.27 -15.94
C ASN A 2 19.16 21.80 -14.71
N LEU A 3 18.67 23.03 -14.82
CA LEU A 3 17.92 23.76 -13.78
C LEU A 3 16.58 23.11 -13.40
N ASN A 4 16.15 22.07 -14.12
CA ASN A 4 14.94 21.29 -13.81
C ASN A 4 15.12 20.35 -12.59
N ALA A 5 16.33 20.19 -12.05
CA ALA A 5 16.56 19.55 -10.76
C ALA A 5 16.03 20.37 -9.56
N ILE A 6 15.63 21.63 -9.78
CA ILE A 6 15.04 22.51 -8.74
C ILE A 6 13.56 22.16 -8.46
N ALA A 7 12.91 21.34 -9.31
CA ALA A 7 11.51 20.92 -9.16
C ALA A 7 11.33 19.38 -9.12
N ASP A 8 12.38 18.61 -8.83
CA ASP A 8 12.35 17.14 -8.79
C ASP A 8 11.78 16.62 -7.44
N PRO A 9 10.62 15.92 -7.40
CA PRO A 9 9.96 15.46 -6.18
C PRO A 9 10.68 14.38 -5.36
N LYS A 10 11.93 14.01 -5.67
CA LYS A 10 12.81 13.51 -4.60
C LYS A 10 12.92 14.50 -3.41
N GLN A 11 12.45 15.74 -3.60
CA GLN A 11 12.33 16.85 -2.65
C GLN A 11 11.11 16.82 -1.70
N HIS A 12 10.24 15.80 -1.70
CA HIS A 12 9.14 15.69 -0.74
C HIS A 12 9.23 14.41 0.09
N GLU A 13 9.61 14.53 1.36
CA GLU A 13 9.43 13.45 2.33
C GLU A 13 7.94 13.20 2.54
N PHE A 14 7.42 12.04 2.14
CA PHE A 14 6.04 11.66 2.42
C PHE A 14 5.80 11.68 3.92
N ARG A 15 4.82 12.50 4.34
CA ARG A 15 4.48 12.71 5.74
C ARG A 15 3.47 11.71 6.25
N GLN A 16 2.66 11.14 5.36
CA GLN A 16 1.78 10.02 5.67
C GLN A 16 2.10 8.82 4.78
N ILE A 17 2.20 7.67 5.43
CA ILE A 17 2.52 6.40 4.80
C ILE A 17 1.38 5.43 5.09
N VAL A 18 0.64 5.11 4.05
CA VAL A 18 -0.54 4.24 4.14
C VAL A 18 -0.19 2.87 3.60
N PHE A 19 -0.36 1.85 4.43
CA PHE A 19 -0.34 0.45 4.01
C PHE A 19 -1.78 0.01 3.81
N ALA A 20 -2.11 -0.47 2.61
CA ALA A 20 -3.40 -1.09 2.34
C ALA A 20 -3.17 -2.54 1.94
N ILE A 21 -3.75 -3.48 2.68
CA ILE A 21 -3.47 -4.91 2.50
C ILE A 21 -4.78 -5.66 2.28
N GLU A 22 -4.85 -6.38 1.16
CA GLU A 22 -5.98 -7.26 0.86
C GLU A 22 -6.07 -8.39 1.88
N LYS A 23 -7.27 -8.62 2.40
CA LYS A 23 -7.61 -9.68 3.35
C LYS A 23 -8.19 -10.87 2.61
N SER A 24 -7.30 -11.66 2.01
CA SER A 24 -7.64 -12.88 1.28
C SER A 24 -6.66 -14.00 1.58
N ALA A 25 -7.05 -15.23 1.27
CA ALA A 25 -6.18 -16.41 1.37
C ALA A 25 -4.92 -16.26 0.47
N GLY A 26 -5.06 -15.62 -0.69
CA GLY A 26 -3.96 -15.35 -1.63
C GLY A 26 -2.86 -14.44 -1.05
N MET A 27 -3.19 -13.66 -0.03
CA MET A 27 -2.25 -12.77 0.66
C MET A 27 -1.56 -13.39 1.87
N SER A 28 -1.90 -14.61 2.30
CA SER A 28 -1.42 -15.19 3.58
C SER A 28 0.12 -15.22 3.70
N ILE A 29 0.81 -15.73 2.67
CA ILE A 29 2.29 -15.79 2.68
C ILE A 29 2.91 -14.39 2.64
N ALA A 30 2.36 -13.49 1.81
CA ALA A 30 2.83 -12.12 1.73
C ALA A 30 2.63 -11.37 3.05
N ALA A 31 1.49 -11.55 3.72
CA ALA A 31 1.20 -10.99 5.03
C ALA A 31 2.17 -11.50 6.11
N SER A 32 2.49 -12.80 6.11
CA SER A 32 3.52 -13.37 6.99
C SER A 32 4.88 -12.71 6.76
N ASN A 33 5.27 -12.51 5.50
CA ASN A 33 6.53 -11.86 5.15
C ASN A 33 6.55 -10.36 5.49
N LEU A 34 5.43 -9.65 5.28
CA LEU A 34 5.28 -8.25 5.70
C LEU A 34 5.41 -8.11 7.21
N ASN A 35 4.76 -9.00 7.97
CA ASN A 35 4.80 -9.00 9.42
C ASN A 35 6.24 -9.15 9.95
N ARG A 36 7.08 -9.96 9.27
CA ARG A 36 8.49 -10.15 9.64
C ARG A 36 9.35 -8.90 9.41
N ILE A 37 8.99 -8.03 8.48
CA ILE A 37 9.82 -6.89 8.08
C ILE A 37 9.31 -5.54 8.58
N ILE A 38 8.05 -5.45 9.02
CA ILE A 38 7.40 -4.16 9.30
C ILE A 38 8.16 -3.34 10.35
N TYR A 39 8.62 -3.97 11.44
CA TYR A 39 9.43 -3.28 12.46
C TYR A 39 10.68 -2.63 11.85
N SER A 40 11.40 -3.36 10.99
CA SER A 40 12.60 -2.87 10.32
C SER A 40 12.32 -1.79 9.27
N VAL A 41 11.14 -1.80 8.66
CA VAL A 41 10.68 -0.79 7.69
C VAL A 41 10.31 0.48 8.43
N THR A 42 9.42 0.40 9.42
CA THR A 42 8.97 1.53 10.23
C THR A 42 10.13 2.23 10.93
N LYS A 43 11.07 1.48 11.52
CA LYS A 43 12.26 2.05 12.16
C LYS A 43 13.16 2.81 11.18
N ARG A 44 13.38 2.27 9.98
CA ARG A 44 14.16 2.95 8.92
C ARG A 44 13.50 4.25 8.49
N ILE A 45 12.19 4.19 8.25
CA ILE A 45 11.42 5.37 7.82
C ILE A 45 11.46 6.46 8.90
N LYS A 46 11.35 6.09 10.19
CA LYS A 46 11.39 7.01 11.33
C LYS A 46 12.79 7.60 11.61
N GLN A 47 13.87 6.98 11.11
CA GLN A 47 15.22 7.54 11.22
C GLN A 47 15.42 8.80 10.35
N GLY A 48 14.50 9.11 9.43
CA GLY A 48 14.43 10.41 8.76
C GLY A 48 13.97 11.52 9.73
N SER A 49 14.43 12.75 9.51
CA SER A 49 14.21 13.88 10.43
C SER A 49 12.78 14.46 10.46
N SER A 50 11.83 13.85 9.75
CA SER A 50 10.44 14.32 9.66
C SER A 50 9.48 13.52 10.54
N GLU A 51 8.48 14.24 11.09
CA GLU A 51 7.29 13.61 11.63
C GLU A 51 6.55 12.85 10.51
N ARG A 52 6.48 11.54 10.68
CA ARG A 52 5.77 10.63 9.77
C ARG A 52 4.64 9.93 10.52
N GLN A 53 3.49 9.90 9.86
CA GLN A 53 2.31 9.17 10.28
C GLN A 53 2.20 7.88 9.48
N PHE A 54 1.90 6.79 10.17
CA PHE A 54 1.66 5.48 9.57
C PHE A 54 0.17 5.15 9.67
N SER A 55 -0.42 4.69 8.58
CA SER A 55 -1.81 4.24 8.56
C SER A 55 -1.91 2.83 7.97
N LEU A 56 -2.88 2.06 8.44
CA LEU A 56 -3.16 0.71 7.94
C LEU A 56 -4.63 0.56 7.57
N ILE A 57 -4.86 0.01 6.38
CA ILE A 57 -6.17 -0.36 5.85
C ILE A 57 -6.13 -1.86 5.53
N LEU A 58 -7.15 -2.59 5.97
CA LEU A 58 -7.45 -3.92 5.45
C LEU A 58 -8.66 -3.81 4.53
N PHE A 59 -8.66 -4.55 3.43
CA PHE A 59 -9.80 -4.54 2.50
C PHE A 59 -10.02 -5.91 1.87
N ASP A 60 -11.24 -6.21 1.46
CA ASP A 60 -11.56 -7.38 0.66
C ASP A 60 -12.62 -7.03 -0.40
N ASP A 61 -13.45 -7.98 -0.81
CA ASP A 61 -14.60 -7.84 -1.70
C ASP A 61 -15.83 -7.22 -1.00
N ILE A 62 -15.88 -7.25 0.33
CA ILE A 62 -17.03 -6.80 1.11
C ILE A 62 -16.73 -5.44 1.74
N ASP A 63 -15.62 -5.30 2.46
CA ASP A 63 -15.36 -4.17 3.35
C ASP A 63 -13.99 -3.52 3.13
N ILE A 64 -13.90 -2.26 3.55
CA ILE A 64 -12.66 -1.48 3.68
C ILE A 64 -12.56 -1.00 5.12
N ASN A 65 -11.65 -1.61 5.88
CA ASN A 65 -11.48 -1.42 7.31
C ASN A 65 -10.24 -0.59 7.61
N PHE A 66 -10.44 0.59 8.20
CA PHE A 66 -9.35 1.42 8.71
C PHE A 66 -8.93 0.89 10.08
N VAL A 67 -7.72 0.33 10.16
CA VAL A 67 -7.22 -0.31 11.39
C VAL A 67 -6.54 0.69 12.30
N THR A 68 -5.65 1.53 11.75
CA THR A 68 -4.90 2.51 12.56
C THR A 68 -4.42 3.69 11.73
N SER A 69 -4.18 4.81 12.42
CA SER A 69 -3.43 5.96 11.94
C SER A 69 -2.70 6.61 13.12
N THR A 70 -1.37 6.54 13.17
CA THR A 70 -0.59 6.97 14.33
C THR A 70 0.81 7.47 13.95
N TYR A 71 1.36 8.36 14.78
CA TYR A 71 2.76 8.82 14.69
C TYR A 71 3.72 7.92 15.47
N ASP A 72 3.18 7.06 16.34
CA ASP A 72 3.94 6.15 17.18
C ASP A 72 4.25 4.86 16.40
N PRO A 73 5.53 4.59 16.11
CA PRO A 73 5.93 3.44 15.32
C PRO A 73 5.67 2.10 16.04
N ASP A 74 5.74 2.06 17.37
CA ASP A 74 5.56 0.83 18.14
C ASP A 74 4.07 0.46 18.23
N ILE A 75 3.20 1.46 18.45
CA ILE A 75 1.74 1.27 18.34
C ILE A 75 1.36 0.77 16.93
N PHE A 76 1.92 1.41 15.89
CA PHE A 76 1.67 1.00 14.52
C PHE A 76 2.12 -0.44 14.25
N VAL A 77 3.33 -0.82 14.67
CA VAL A 77 3.87 -2.17 14.45
C VAL A 77 3.02 -3.23 15.16
N ASN A 78 2.55 -2.95 16.38
CA ASN A 78 1.68 -3.88 17.11
C ASN A 78 0.35 -4.11 16.38
N GLN A 79 -0.34 -3.03 16.01
CA GLN A 79 -1.62 -3.11 15.29
C GLN A 79 -1.46 -3.71 13.89
N PHE A 80 -0.35 -3.42 13.21
CA PHE A 80 -0.01 -4.06 11.96
C PHE A 80 0.17 -5.56 12.13
N SER A 81 0.85 -5.99 13.18
CA SER A 81 1.08 -7.42 13.45
C SER A 81 -0.23 -8.16 13.71
N GLU A 82 -1.13 -7.59 14.51
CA GLU A 82 -2.47 -8.13 14.76
C GLU A 82 -3.30 -8.22 13.48
N ALA A 83 -3.27 -7.17 12.66
CA ALA A 83 -3.95 -7.15 11.37
C ALA A 83 -3.40 -8.22 10.41
N MET A 84 -2.08 -8.42 10.38
CA MET A 84 -1.47 -9.48 9.55
C MET A 84 -1.88 -10.86 10.01
N LEU A 85 -2.05 -11.12 11.31
CA LEU A 85 -2.60 -12.39 11.79
C LEU A 85 -4.02 -12.64 11.25
N GLN A 86 -4.84 -11.59 11.10
CA GLN A 86 -6.16 -11.74 10.47
C GLN A 86 -6.08 -12.09 8.99
N VAL A 87 -5.10 -11.54 8.26
CA VAL A 87 -4.88 -11.86 6.84
C VAL A 87 -4.31 -13.28 6.69
N ILE A 88 -3.31 -13.64 7.50
CA ILE A 88 -2.65 -14.95 7.50
C ILE A 88 -3.66 -16.08 7.74
N ASN A 89 -4.56 -15.88 8.70
CA ASN A 89 -5.56 -16.86 9.10
C ASN A 89 -6.88 -16.75 8.31
N SER A 90 -6.97 -15.88 7.28
CA SER A 90 -8.18 -15.74 6.49
C SER A 90 -8.36 -16.94 5.56
N PRO A 91 -9.44 -17.73 5.68
CA PRO A 91 -9.71 -18.82 4.74
C PRO A 91 -10.38 -18.32 3.45
N ARG A 92 -10.67 -17.02 3.34
CA ARG A 92 -11.48 -16.47 2.24
C ARG A 92 -10.68 -16.41 0.94
N ALA A 93 -11.04 -17.26 -0.01
CA ALA A 93 -10.72 -17.02 -1.42
C ALA A 93 -11.72 -15.98 -1.96
N ILE A 94 -11.20 -14.94 -2.62
CA ILE A 94 -12.02 -13.91 -3.27
C ILE A 94 -11.56 -13.80 -4.73
N ASP A 95 -12.49 -13.55 -5.64
CA ASP A 95 -12.18 -13.45 -7.08
C ASP A 95 -11.80 -12.01 -7.48
N SER A 96 -12.23 -11.04 -6.68
CA SER A 96 -11.94 -9.63 -6.89
C SER A 96 -11.91 -8.88 -5.56
N SER A 97 -11.29 -7.70 -5.54
CA SER A 97 -11.14 -6.87 -4.34
C SER A 97 -11.54 -5.41 -4.59
N ARG A 98 -11.90 -4.70 -3.53
CA ARG A 98 -12.19 -3.26 -3.56
C ARG A 98 -10.93 -2.38 -3.62
N SER A 99 -9.85 -2.88 -4.22
CA SER A 99 -8.53 -2.23 -4.28
C SER A 99 -8.55 -0.85 -4.96
N VAL A 100 -9.35 -0.65 -6.01
CA VAL A 100 -9.52 0.68 -6.63
C VAL A 100 -10.24 1.64 -5.69
N GLU A 101 -11.28 1.17 -4.99
CA GLU A 101 -12.01 2.01 -4.03
C GLU A 101 -11.11 2.46 -2.88
N VAL A 102 -10.19 1.62 -2.41
CA VAL A 102 -9.17 2.00 -1.41
C VAL A 102 -8.38 3.23 -1.87
N ILE A 103 -7.94 3.28 -3.14
CA ILE A 103 -7.20 4.43 -3.69
C ILE A 103 -8.01 5.72 -3.51
N PHE A 104 -9.32 5.68 -3.71
CA PHE A 104 -10.19 6.85 -3.57
C PHE A 104 -10.62 7.15 -2.12
N LYS A 105 -10.48 6.18 -1.22
CA LYS A 105 -10.72 6.34 0.22
C LYS A 105 -9.53 6.97 0.95
N VAL A 106 -8.31 6.69 0.51
CA VAL A 106 -7.09 7.21 1.16
C VAL A 106 -7.07 8.75 1.28
N PRO A 107 -7.39 9.54 0.24
CA PRO A 107 -7.49 10.99 0.39
C PRO A 107 -8.49 11.47 1.45
N GLN A 108 -9.55 10.69 1.71
CA GLN A 108 -10.62 11.06 2.65
C GLN A 108 -10.19 10.88 4.12
N ILE A 109 -9.16 10.07 4.37
CA ILE A 109 -8.62 9.79 5.70
C ILE A 109 -7.18 10.29 5.89
N THR A 110 -6.64 10.94 4.86
CA THR A 110 -5.32 11.55 4.91
C THR A 110 -5.37 12.76 5.83
N ILE A 111 -4.44 12.80 6.79
CA ILE A 111 -4.27 13.88 7.75
C ILE A 111 -3.04 14.73 7.35
N LEU A 112 -2.01 14.11 6.77
CA LEU A 112 -0.79 14.78 6.33
C LEU A 112 -0.49 14.52 4.87
N SER A 113 -0.19 15.60 4.14
CA SER A 113 0.33 15.55 2.77
C SER A 113 1.81 15.95 2.73
N PRO A 114 2.62 15.44 1.78
CA PRO A 114 2.25 14.45 0.76
C PRO A 114 2.15 13.02 1.32
N THR A 115 1.30 12.20 0.67
CA THR A 115 0.93 10.84 1.08
C THR A 115 1.45 9.81 0.09
N ILE A 116 1.96 8.70 0.60
CA ILE A 116 2.29 7.50 -0.18
C ILE A 116 1.39 6.34 0.25
N LEU A 117 0.77 5.69 -0.73
CA LEU A 117 -0.03 4.49 -0.56
C LEU A 117 0.77 3.29 -1.07
N TYR A 118 1.03 2.33 -0.19
CA TYR A 118 1.52 0.99 -0.53
C TYR A 118 0.33 0.02 -0.53
N LEU A 119 -0.18 -0.29 -1.72
CA LEU A 119 -1.35 -1.14 -1.93
C LEU A 119 -0.92 -2.56 -2.29
N PHE A 120 -1.24 -3.53 -1.45
CA PHE A 120 -0.95 -4.95 -1.64
C PHE A 120 -2.23 -5.71 -1.97
N THR A 121 -2.24 -6.40 -3.11
CA THR A 121 -3.41 -7.13 -3.61
C THR A 121 -2.98 -8.38 -4.35
N SER A 122 -3.74 -9.46 -4.21
CA SER A 122 -3.51 -10.73 -4.93
C SER A 122 -4.59 -11.04 -5.96
N THR A 123 -5.64 -10.24 -6.00
CA THR A 123 -6.84 -10.47 -6.83
C THR A 123 -7.11 -9.30 -7.75
N ALA A 124 -7.95 -9.51 -8.77
CA ALA A 124 -8.33 -8.43 -9.68
C ALA A 124 -9.14 -7.35 -8.94
N ALA A 125 -9.10 -6.12 -9.41
CA ALA A 125 -9.98 -5.09 -8.89
C ALA A 125 -11.43 -5.36 -9.32
N MET A 126 -12.37 -5.14 -8.39
CA MET A 126 -13.79 -5.04 -8.73
C MET A 126 -14.01 -3.82 -9.65
N PRO A 127 -14.98 -3.89 -10.59
CA PRO A 127 -15.40 -2.72 -11.35
C PRO A 127 -15.77 -1.56 -10.42
N PHE A 128 -15.28 -0.36 -10.71
CA PHE A 128 -15.51 0.81 -9.86
C PHE A 128 -15.88 2.05 -10.69
N ASP A 129 -17.16 2.43 -10.68
CA ASP A 129 -17.75 3.44 -11.56
C ASP A 129 -17.22 4.90 -11.40
N ARG A 130 -16.16 5.15 -10.62
CA ARG A 130 -15.59 6.50 -10.40
C ARG A 130 -14.22 6.74 -11.06
N TYR A 131 -13.94 6.09 -12.19
CA TYR A 131 -12.72 6.34 -12.98
C TYR A 131 -12.52 7.81 -13.41
N THR A 132 -13.58 8.63 -13.33
CA THR A 132 -13.56 10.06 -13.71
C THR A 132 -13.01 11.00 -12.64
N ARG A 133 -12.82 10.55 -11.39
CA ARG A 133 -12.22 11.40 -10.35
C ARG A 133 -10.70 11.42 -10.47
N SER A 134 -10.13 12.61 -10.63
CA SER A 134 -8.68 12.80 -10.55
C SER A 134 -8.19 12.54 -9.13
N LEU A 135 -7.06 11.83 -9.00
CA LEU A 135 -6.38 11.71 -7.72
C LEU A 135 -5.74 13.06 -7.31
N PRO A 136 -5.67 13.36 -6.01
CA PRO A 136 -4.90 14.49 -5.52
C PRO A 136 -3.43 14.42 -5.98
N ARG A 137 -2.84 15.58 -6.29
CA ARG A 137 -1.45 15.66 -6.79
C ARG A 137 -0.38 15.28 -5.76
N ASP A 138 -0.76 15.26 -4.49
CA ASP A 138 0.06 14.95 -3.33
C ASP A 138 -0.09 13.49 -2.86
N LEU A 139 -0.83 12.65 -3.58
CA LEU A 139 -0.93 11.22 -3.35
C LEU A 139 -0.12 10.44 -4.40
N GLN A 140 0.84 9.63 -3.94
CA GLN A 140 1.53 8.64 -4.75
C GLN A 140 0.97 7.22 -4.49
N VAL A 141 0.58 6.49 -5.54
CA VAL A 141 0.07 5.11 -5.43
C VAL A 141 1.11 4.09 -5.89
N ASN A 142 1.66 3.31 -4.96
CA ASN A 142 2.55 2.19 -5.23
C ASN A 142 1.79 0.87 -5.08
N LEU A 143 1.72 0.12 -6.17
CA LEU A 143 1.00 -1.13 -6.28
C LEU A 143 1.95 -2.32 -6.12
N PHE A 144 1.57 -3.28 -5.29
CA PHE A 144 2.18 -4.58 -5.14
C PHE A 144 1.18 -5.65 -5.51
N THR A 145 1.25 -6.14 -6.75
CA THR A 145 0.47 -7.30 -7.17
C THR A 145 1.19 -8.57 -6.75
N VAL A 146 0.54 -9.35 -5.91
CA VAL A 146 1.08 -10.58 -5.32
C VAL A 146 0.50 -11.79 -6.08
N SER A 147 1.36 -12.67 -6.57
CA SER A 147 0.93 -13.92 -7.21
C SER A 147 1.90 -15.06 -6.90
N SER A 148 1.36 -16.24 -6.59
CA SER A 148 2.15 -17.46 -6.39
C SER A 148 2.51 -18.17 -7.70
N SER A 149 1.67 -18.06 -8.73
CA SER A 149 1.91 -18.66 -10.05
C SER A 149 2.77 -17.80 -10.98
N GLY A 150 2.91 -16.51 -10.68
CA GLY A 150 3.53 -15.53 -11.57
C GLY A 150 2.55 -14.91 -12.57
N ASP A 151 1.31 -15.40 -12.61
CA ASP A 151 0.21 -14.74 -13.30
C ASP A 151 -0.35 -13.66 -12.38
N PHE A 152 -0.02 -12.40 -12.68
CA PHE A 152 -0.50 -11.27 -11.90
C PHE A 152 -1.88 -10.85 -12.37
N PRO A 153 -2.80 -10.50 -11.45
CA PRO A 153 -4.15 -10.09 -11.81
C PRO A 153 -4.10 -8.92 -12.79
N VAL A 154 -4.99 -8.95 -13.80
CA VAL A 154 -5.11 -7.89 -14.80
C VAL A 154 -5.57 -6.60 -14.10
N ALA A 155 -4.61 -5.72 -13.87
CA ALA A 155 -4.75 -4.57 -13.00
C ALA A 155 -5.03 -3.29 -13.79
N GLY A 156 -5.82 -3.33 -14.87
CA GLY A 156 -5.96 -2.22 -15.83
C GLY A 156 -6.20 -0.86 -15.16
N ASP A 157 -7.18 -0.80 -14.27
CA ASP A 157 -7.54 0.41 -13.54
C ASP A 157 -6.54 0.81 -12.46
N LEU A 158 -6.00 -0.18 -11.74
CA LEU A 158 -4.97 0.05 -10.74
C LEU A 158 -3.69 0.60 -11.37
N ILE A 159 -3.32 0.10 -12.57
CA ILE A 159 -2.18 0.56 -13.36
C ILE A 159 -2.43 1.99 -13.84
N TYR A 160 -3.65 2.32 -14.27
CA TYR A 160 -4.01 3.69 -14.63
C TYR A 160 -3.77 4.66 -13.46
N HIS A 161 -4.28 4.35 -12.26
CA HIS A 161 -4.12 5.19 -11.08
C HIS A 161 -2.68 5.26 -10.57
N GLN A 162 -1.93 4.16 -10.64
CA GLN A 162 -0.50 4.14 -10.35
C GLN A 162 0.28 5.08 -11.28
N ARG A 163 0.00 5.05 -12.59
CA ARG A 163 0.67 5.92 -13.56
C ARG A 163 0.28 7.38 -13.38
N ALA A 164 -1.01 7.66 -13.15
CA ALA A 164 -1.53 9.00 -12.97
C ALA A 164 -0.94 9.70 -11.73
N SER A 165 -0.59 8.94 -10.69
CA SER A 165 0.05 9.43 -9.46
C SER A 165 1.58 9.46 -9.49
N GLY A 166 2.21 9.03 -10.59
CA GLY A 166 3.67 8.91 -10.69
C GLY A 166 4.26 7.80 -9.80
N GLY A 167 3.44 6.86 -9.33
CA GLY A 167 3.87 5.78 -8.45
C GLY A 167 4.55 4.62 -9.17
N ARG A 168 4.63 3.46 -8.53
CA ARG A 168 5.30 2.25 -9.07
C ARG A 168 4.38 1.05 -9.03
N ASN A 169 4.46 0.19 -10.05
CA ASN A 169 3.88 -1.15 -10.02
C ASN A 169 4.99 -2.18 -9.80
N LEU A 170 4.85 -2.98 -8.75
CA LEU A 170 5.85 -3.93 -8.27
C LEU A 170 5.21 -5.32 -8.19
N PRO A 171 5.17 -6.06 -9.31
CA PRO A 171 4.77 -7.45 -9.30
C PRO A 171 5.75 -8.27 -8.47
N VAL A 172 5.25 -8.94 -7.44
CA VAL A 172 6.07 -9.69 -6.49
C VAL A 172 5.48 -11.06 -6.24
N THR A 173 6.34 -12.07 -6.17
CA THR A 173 5.95 -13.34 -5.56
C THR A 173 5.90 -13.16 -4.05
N PRO A 174 5.07 -13.92 -3.31
CA PRO A 174 4.97 -13.82 -1.86
C PRO A 174 6.33 -13.87 -1.15
N ASP A 175 7.25 -14.73 -1.59
CA ASP A 175 8.60 -14.86 -1.02
C ASP A 175 9.51 -13.67 -1.32
N ARG A 176 9.29 -13.00 -2.46
CA ARG A 176 10.08 -11.82 -2.86
C ARG A 176 9.62 -10.53 -2.21
N VAL A 177 8.51 -10.53 -1.45
CA VAL A 177 8.10 -9.40 -0.61
C VAL A 177 9.20 -8.99 0.36
N LEU A 178 10.01 -9.94 0.86
CA LEU A 178 11.16 -9.67 1.72
C LEU A 178 12.28 -8.85 1.03
N GLN A 179 12.36 -8.93 -0.31
CA GLN A 179 13.38 -8.25 -1.12
C GLN A 179 12.96 -6.82 -1.52
N VAL A 180 11.67 -6.49 -1.41
CA VAL A 180 11.11 -5.15 -1.66
C VAL A 180 11.79 -4.08 -0.81
N ARG A 181 12.33 -4.47 0.35
CA ARG A 181 13.16 -3.65 1.25
C ARG A 181 14.28 -2.86 0.54
N ARG A 182 14.81 -3.32 -0.60
CA ARG A 182 15.89 -2.63 -1.33
C ARG A 182 15.42 -1.69 -2.44
N ALA A 183 14.17 -1.83 -2.90
CA ALA A 183 13.68 -1.14 -4.09
C ALA A 183 12.61 -0.08 -3.79
N ALA A 184 11.90 -0.18 -2.66
CA ALA A 184 10.70 0.62 -2.39
C ALA A 184 10.74 1.49 -1.11
N PHE A 185 11.62 1.20 -0.15
CA PHE A 185 11.67 1.86 1.15
C PHE A 185 13.06 2.42 1.46
#